data_AF-A0A2A2JLA5-F1
#
_entry.id   AF-A0A2A2JLA5-F1
#
_cell.length_a   1.000
_cell.length_b   1.000
_cell.length_c   1.000
_cell.angle_alpha   90.00
_cell.angle_beta   90.00
_cell.angle_gamma   90.00
#
_symmetry.space_group_name_H-M   'P 1'
#
loop_
_entity.id
_entity.type
_entity.pdbx_description
1 polymer ?
#
loop_
_entity_poly.entity_id
_entity_poly.type
_entity_poly.pdbx_seq_one_letter_code
_entity_poly.pdbx_strand_id
1 'polypeptide(L)'
;MNCNCTIIAVALVILNLILFTIISFNICWTSVQYMIMKPIYENENLEFNDTIPESCYCEFESNRYSFCYAPPFDLNLLGQKFNCTYIEFLDEVDLLTLENTIDLANDDLPEAPIITAGSDDHKDETREMLYYIRQFWPKHPVIFYDLGLQNKTIEEFKTYCNFDVRKFPFEKFPSYVKNLREYRWKPLVIALAMKDLKSIWYMDSSIRWLKPQMDRYYDMLRCKRSHNMLLTSNFTACNKSDYLLLSSSYHGIYTATNLKTYEFLPTDFARIKIPTVIQAGFSLVARTKDAMDTLKWYVLCALEEECMAPKNSSIPCKFGKDKYQAEPICHR
;
A
#
# COMPACT_ATOMS: atom_id res chain seq x y z
N MET A 1 -53.46 -17.69 -47.90
CA MET A 1 -52.29 -16.99 -47.31
C MET A 1 -52.80 -16.20 -46.11
N ASN A 2 -52.63 -16.68 -44.87
CA ASN A 2 -52.81 -15.85 -43.64
C ASN A 2 -52.35 -16.51 -42.33
N CYS A 3 -51.60 -17.63 -42.34
CA CYS A 3 -51.18 -18.30 -41.09
C CYS A 3 -49.80 -17.88 -40.54
N ASN A 4 -48.99 -17.11 -41.28
CA ASN A 4 -47.62 -16.80 -40.84
C ASN A 4 -47.46 -15.49 -40.06
N CYS A 5 -48.38 -14.52 -40.19
CA CYS A 5 -48.25 -13.24 -39.47
C CYS A 5 -48.50 -13.39 -37.96
N THR A 6 -49.46 -14.22 -37.56
CA THR A 6 -49.83 -14.39 -36.15
C THR A 6 -48.72 -15.08 -35.35
N ILE A 7 -48.05 -16.07 -35.93
CA ILE A 7 -46.96 -16.81 -35.28
C ILE A 7 -45.74 -15.89 -35.09
N ILE A 8 -45.41 -15.07 -36.09
CA ILE A 8 -44.29 -14.11 -36.01
C ILE A 8 -44.60 -13.02 -34.96
N ALA A 9 -45.84 -12.51 -34.92
CA ALA A 9 -46.25 -11.52 -33.93
C ALA A 9 -46.17 -12.08 -32.50
N VAL A 10 -46.64 -13.31 -32.27
CA VAL A 10 -46.54 -13.98 -30.96
C VAL A 10 -45.08 -14.22 -30.56
N ALA A 11 -44.23 -14.65 -31.49
CA ALA A 11 -42.81 -14.85 -31.23
C ALA A 11 -42.08 -13.54 -30.86
N LEU A 12 -42.41 -12.44 -31.54
CA LEU A 12 -41.85 -11.11 -31.23
C LEU A 12 -42.30 -10.59 -29.87
N VAL A 13 -43.55 -10.81 -29.48
CA VAL A 13 -44.05 -10.43 -28.14
C VAL A 13 -43.34 -11.23 -27.05
N ILE A 14 -43.17 -12.54 -27.23
CA ILE A 14 -42.44 -13.39 -26.29
C ILE A 14 -40.98 -12.96 -26.17
N LEU A 15 -40.31 -12.67 -27.30
CA LEU A 15 -38.92 -12.22 -27.29
C LEU A 15 -38.75 -10.88 -26.55
N ASN A 16 -39.68 -9.93 -26.75
CA ASN A 16 -39.66 -8.65 -26.04
C ASN A 16 -39.92 -8.81 -24.53
N LEU A 17 -40.82 -9.73 -24.13
CA LEU A 17 -41.06 -10.03 -22.71
C LEU A 17 -39.83 -10.68 -22.04
N ILE A 18 -39.11 -11.55 -22.76
CA ILE A 18 -37.86 -12.14 -22.26
C ILE A 18 -36.76 -11.07 -22.14
N LEU A 19 -36.60 -10.21 -23.15
CA LEU A 19 -35.64 -9.10 -23.06
C LEU A 19 -35.98 -8.15 -21.91
N PHE A 20 -37.25 -7.81 -21.73
CA PHE A 20 -37.69 -6.93 -20.65
C PHE A 20 -37.44 -7.54 -19.28
N THR A 21 -37.68 -8.84 -19.09
CA THR A 21 -37.39 -9.52 -17.81
C THR A 21 -35.89 -9.61 -17.53
N ILE A 22 -35.05 -9.88 -18.54
CA ILE A 22 -33.58 -9.88 -18.39
C ILE A 22 -33.07 -8.48 -18.05
N ILE A 23 -33.55 -7.43 -18.72
CA ILE A 23 -33.16 -6.04 -18.44
C ILE A 23 -33.61 -5.64 -17.04
N SER A 24 -34.86 -5.94 -16.66
CA SER A 24 -35.39 -5.64 -15.33
C SER A 24 -34.63 -6.36 -14.22
N PHE A 25 -34.25 -7.62 -14.44
CA PHE A 25 -33.46 -8.40 -13.49
C PHE A 25 -32.03 -7.87 -13.37
N ASN A 26 -31.40 -7.46 -14.48
CA ASN A 26 -30.09 -6.83 -14.44
C ASN A 26 -30.12 -5.46 -13.74
N ILE A 27 -31.12 -4.62 -14.00
CA ILE A 27 -31.29 -3.33 -13.32
C ILE A 27 -31.55 -3.54 -11.83
N CYS A 28 -32.38 -4.52 -11.46
CA CYS A 28 -32.62 -4.85 -10.06
C CYS A 28 -31.36 -5.40 -9.38
N TRP A 29 -30.61 -6.26 -10.07
CA TRP A 29 -29.35 -6.83 -9.54
C TRP A 29 -28.25 -5.78 -9.41
N THR A 30 -28.11 -4.86 -10.36
CA THR A 30 -27.16 -3.74 -10.24
C THR A 30 -27.59 -2.77 -9.15
N SER A 31 -28.89 -2.52 -8.98
CA SER A 31 -29.42 -1.68 -7.89
C SER A 31 -29.17 -2.32 -6.52
N VAL A 32 -29.38 -3.63 -6.38
CA VAL A 32 -29.10 -4.38 -5.15
C VAL A 32 -27.59 -4.44 -4.87
N GLN A 33 -26.75 -4.64 -5.88
CA GLN A 33 -25.29 -4.53 -5.75
C GLN A 33 -24.87 -3.12 -5.32
N TYR A 34 -25.46 -2.06 -5.88
CA TYR A 34 -25.18 -0.67 -5.50
C TYR A 34 -25.63 -0.35 -4.08
N MET A 35 -26.74 -0.96 -3.63
CA MET A 35 -27.26 -0.81 -2.27
C MET A 35 -26.43 -1.60 -1.24
N ILE A 36 -25.82 -2.72 -1.65
CA ILE A 36 -24.86 -3.50 -0.85
C ILE A 36 -23.46 -2.86 -0.86
N MET A 37 -23.11 -2.09 -1.89
CA MET A 37 -21.83 -1.38 -2.05
C MET A 37 -21.95 0.14 -1.79
N LYS A 38 -22.88 0.58 -0.94
CA LYS A 38 -22.81 1.94 -0.39
C LYS A 38 -21.41 2.09 0.26
N PRO A 39 -20.62 3.12 -0.08
CA PRO A 39 -19.40 3.41 0.64
C PRO A 39 -19.81 3.63 2.10
N ILE A 40 -19.34 2.78 3.00
CA ILE A 40 -19.47 2.98 4.44
C ILE A 40 -18.49 4.09 4.81
N TYR A 41 -18.86 5.31 4.42
CA TYR A 41 -18.27 6.58 4.86
C TYR A 41 -19.41 7.58 5.03
N GLU A 42 -20.54 7.11 5.56
CA GLU A 42 -21.47 7.97 6.27
C GLU A 42 -20.99 7.96 7.72
N ASN A 43 -20.48 9.13 8.16
CA ASN A 43 -20.10 9.44 9.54
C ASN A 43 -21.18 8.95 10.51
N GLU A 44 -20.95 7.82 11.16
CA GLU A 44 -21.47 7.65 12.51
C GLU A 44 -20.60 8.52 13.41
N ASN A 45 -21.22 9.51 14.04
CA ASN A 45 -20.65 10.23 15.17
C ASN A 45 -20.45 9.23 16.31
N LEU A 46 -19.37 8.46 16.24
CA LEU A 46 -18.88 7.64 17.32
C LEU A 46 -18.28 8.60 18.34
N GLU A 47 -18.98 8.80 19.47
CA GLU A 47 -18.39 9.40 20.67
C GLU A 47 -17.33 8.41 21.19
N PHE A 48 -16.10 8.56 20.70
CA PHE A 48 -14.94 7.88 21.26
C PHE A 48 -14.60 8.52 22.61
N ASN A 49 -14.39 7.69 23.64
CA ASN A 49 -13.89 8.17 24.92
C ASN A 49 -12.37 8.38 24.76
N ASP A 50 -12.02 9.58 24.31
CA ASP A 50 -10.79 9.97 23.57
C ASP A 50 -9.43 9.90 24.31
N THR A 51 -9.33 9.22 25.46
CA THR A 51 -8.06 9.21 26.21
C THR A 51 -7.23 7.97 25.89
N ILE A 52 -6.25 8.14 24.99
CA ILE A 52 -5.14 7.19 24.84
C ILE A 52 -4.47 7.01 26.21
N PRO A 53 -4.27 5.76 26.70
CA PRO A 53 -3.65 5.50 27.99
C PRO A 53 -2.26 6.13 28.13
N GLU A 54 -1.94 6.63 29.32
CA GLU A 54 -0.62 7.21 29.64
C GLU A 54 0.53 6.24 29.33
N SER A 55 0.30 4.94 29.48
CA SER A 55 1.28 3.90 29.15
C SER A 55 1.68 3.89 27.66
N CYS A 56 0.85 4.38 26.75
CA CYS A 56 1.10 4.37 25.31
C CYS A 56 2.04 5.47 24.83
N TYR A 57 2.32 6.48 25.66
CA TYR A 57 3.13 7.61 25.24
C TYR A 57 4.63 7.35 25.40
N CYS A 58 5.39 7.83 24.43
CA CYS A 58 6.83 8.03 24.52
C CYS A 58 7.11 9.53 24.59
N GLU A 59 7.99 9.92 25.49
CA GLU A 59 8.44 11.31 25.64
C GLU A 59 9.66 11.53 24.77
N PHE A 60 9.67 12.63 24.03
CA PHE A 60 10.83 13.08 23.28
C PHE A 60 10.83 14.60 23.26
N GLU A 61 11.96 15.17 23.69
CA GLU A 61 12.08 16.58 24.01
C GLU A 61 10.99 17.04 25.00
N SER A 62 10.12 17.97 24.62
CA SER A 62 9.01 18.48 25.42
C SER A 62 7.64 17.98 24.91
N ASN A 63 7.64 17.04 23.97
CA ASN A 63 6.43 16.50 23.34
C ASN A 63 6.20 15.04 23.74
N ARG A 64 4.95 14.60 23.61
CA ARG A 64 4.53 13.23 23.87
C ARG A 64 3.89 12.64 22.62
N TYR A 65 4.32 11.44 22.25
CA TYR A 65 3.86 10.77 21.03
C TYR A 65 3.28 9.40 21.36
N SER A 66 2.10 9.07 20.81
CA SER A 66 1.52 7.73 20.98
C SER A 66 2.29 6.70 20.16
N PHE A 67 2.65 5.60 20.83
CA PHE A 67 3.31 4.42 20.30
C PHE A 67 2.42 3.17 20.44
N CYS A 68 1.14 3.32 20.74
CA CYS A 68 0.13 2.27 20.56
C CYS A 68 -0.69 2.61 19.31
N TYR A 69 -0.74 1.68 18.35
CA TYR A 69 -1.60 1.84 17.19
C TYR A 69 -3.06 1.68 17.59
N ALA A 70 -3.94 2.48 16.97
CA ALA A 70 -5.38 2.27 17.01
C ALA A 70 -5.93 2.40 15.58
N PRO A 71 -6.78 1.48 15.10
CA PRO A 71 -7.36 1.61 13.79
C PRO A 71 -8.35 2.79 13.73
N PRO A 72 -8.49 3.46 12.57
CA PRO A 72 -9.37 4.64 12.45
C PRO A 72 -10.85 4.39 12.75
N PHE A 73 -11.30 3.13 12.73
CA PHE A 73 -12.69 2.75 13.02
C PHE A 73 -12.93 2.38 14.50
N ASP A 74 -11.87 2.23 15.31
CA ASP A 74 -11.98 1.95 16.74
C ASP A 74 -10.75 2.44 17.50
N LEU A 75 -10.81 3.66 18.06
CA LEU A 75 -9.72 4.25 18.84
C LEU A 75 -9.47 3.56 20.19
N ASN A 76 -10.41 2.74 20.66
CA ASN A 76 -10.25 1.96 21.89
C ASN A 76 -9.55 0.61 21.64
N LEU A 77 -9.49 0.16 20.38
CA LEU A 77 -8.79 -1.06 19.98
C LEU A 77 -7.28 -0.77 19.86
N LEU A 78 -6.63 -0.70 21.02
CA LEU A 78 -5.22 -0.35 21.14
C LEU A 78 -4.32 -1.57 20.96
N GLY A 79 -3.28 -1.39 20.14
CA GLY A 79 -2.17 -2.32 20.03
C GLY A 79 -1.20 -2.20 21.20
N GLN A 80 -0.32 -3.19 21.31
CA GLN A 80 0.83 -3.15 22.17
C GLN A 80 1.70 -1.94 21.85
N LYS A 81 2.28 -1.36 22.90
CA LYS A 81 3.18 -0.22 22.76
C LYS A 81 4.48 -0.66 22.09
N PHE A 82 4.84 0.01 21.00
CA PHE A 82 6.16 -0.11 20.40
C PHE A 82 7.26 0.47 21.32
N ASN A 83 8.48 -0.03 21.20
CA ASN A 83 9.59 0.47 21.99
C ASN A 83 9.89 1.96 21.75
N CYS A 84 9.96 2.76 22.82
CA CYS A 84 10.23 4.19 22.74
C CYS A 84 11.62 4.53 22.21
N THR A 85 12.58 3.60 22.20
CA THR A 85 13.92 3.84 21.64
C THR A 85 13.89 4.16 20.15
N TYR A 86 12.81 3.81 19.43
CA TYR A 86 12.65 4.09 18.01
C TYR A 86 12.28 5.56 17.72
N ILE A 87 11.99 6.36 18.76
CA ILE A 87 11.55 7.76 18.61
C ILE A 87 12.58 8.64 17.91
N GLU A 88 13.88 8.45 18.19
CA GLU A 88 14.96 9.22 17.57
C GLU A 88 15.01 8.99 16.05
N PHE A 89 14.78 7.76 15.61
CA PHE A 89 14.73 7.46 14.17
C PHE A 89 13.48 8.05 13.51
N LEU A 90 12.32 7.94 14.16
CA LEU A 90 11.09 8.55 13.64
C LEU A 90 11.21 10.06 13.51
N ASP A 91 11.89 10.72 14.44
CA ASP A 91 12.22 12.14 14.34
C ASP A 91 13.17 12.41 13.16
N GLU A 92 14.25 11.62 13.03
CA GLU A 92 15.23 11.75 11.95
C GLU A 92 14.58 11.74 10.55
N VAL A 93 13.54 10.93 10.35
CA VAL A 93 12.81 10.80 9.07
C VAL A 93 11.50 11.60 8.99
N ASP A 94 11.25 12.50 9.97
CA ASP A 94 10.05 13.32 10.07
C ASP A 94 8.75 12.48 9.95
N LEU A 95 8.64 11.48 10.83
CA LEU A 95 7.45 10.65 11.05
C LEU A 95 6.81 10.91 12.43
N LEU A 96 7.30 11.92 13.17
CA LEU A 96 6.71 12.38 14.43
C LEU A 96 5.83 13.62 14.24
N THR A 97 6.41 14.70 13.71
CA THR A 97 5.73 16.00 13.58
C THR A 97 4.92 16.12 12.30
N LEU A 98 5.35 15.43 11.23
CA LEU A 98 4.70 15.43 9.92
C LEU A 98 4.63 16.83 9.29
N GLU A 99 5.60 17.70 9.63
CA GLU A 99 5.64 19.10 9.21
C GLU A 99 5.90 19.24 7.71
N ASN A 100 6.68 18.31 7.13
CA ASN A 100 7.03 18.38 5.72
C ASN A 100 6.04 17.61 4.83
N THR A 101 4.74 17.68 5.11
CA THR A 101 3.72 17.02 4.29
C THR A 101 3.24 17.92 3.13
N ILE A 102 2.56 17.32 2.15
CA ILE A 102 1.82 18.03 1.10
C ILE A 102 0.32 17.73 1.23
N ASP A 103 -0.52 18.67 0.83
CA ASP A 103 -1.97 18.48 0.73
C ASP A 103 -2.37 18.34 -0.74
N LEU A 104 -2.76 17.15 -1.18
CA LEU A 104 -3.11 16.91 -2.59
C LEU A 104 -4.38 17.64 -3.06
N ALA A 105 -5.16 18.23 -2.15
CA ALA A 105 -6.26 19.12 -2.52
C ALA A 105 -5.74 20.50 -2.98
N ASN A 106 -4.61 20.95 -2.43
CA ASN A 106 -4.12 22.33 -2.57
C ASN A 106 -2.74 22.44 -3.25
N ASP A 107 -1.92 21.40 -3.15
CA ASP A 107 -0.56 21.32 -3.67
C ASP A 107 -0.50 20.46 -4.93
N ASP A 108 0.53 20.68 -5.75
CA ASP A 108 0.83 19.82 -6.88
C ASP A 108 1.64 18.61 -6.41
N LEU A 109 1.30 17.42 -6.92
CA LEU A 109 2.07 16.21 -6.68
C LEU A 109 3.38 16.26 -7.49
N PRO A 110 4.56 16.31 -6.84
CA PRO A 110 5.83 16.37 -7.56
C PRO A 110 6.09 15.10 -8.37
N GLU A 111 7.04 15.18 -9.31
CA GLU A 111 7.51 13.98 -10.00
C GLU A 111 8.29 13.10 -9.02
N ALA A 112 7.85 11.85 -8.90
CA ALA A 112 8.41 10.89 -7.97
C ALA A 112 9.60 10.13 -8.60
N PRO A 113 10.81 10.18 -8.01
CA PRO A 113 11.87 9.25 -8.36
C PRO A 113 11.48 7.81 -8.00
N ILE A 114 12.09 6.85 -8.70
CA ILE A 114 11.93 5.43 -8.40
C ILE A 114 12.93 5.04 -7.33
N ILE A 115 12.46 4.48 -6.23
CA ILE A 115 13.21 3.93 -5.12
C ILE A 115 13.16 2.42 -5.24
N THR A 116 14.32 1.79 -5.23
CA THR A 116 14.47 0.33 -5.21
C THR A 116 15.59 -0.03 -4.22
N ALA A 117 15.67 -1.29 -3.83
CA ALA A 117 16.78 -1.79 -3.03
C ALA A 117 17.08 -3.24 -3.37
N GLY A 118 18.30 -3.70 -3.08
CA GLY A 118 18.67 -5.09 -3.31
C GLY A 118 20.10 -5.42 -2.87
N SER A 119 20.35 -6.72 -2.69
CA SER A 119 21.67 -7.33 -2.54
C SER A 119 22.20 -7.87 -3.87
N ASP A 120 23.45 -8.32 -3.89
CA ASP A 120 24.13 -8.70 -5.16
C ASP A 120 23.44 -9.86 -5.91
N ASP A 121 22.66 -10.68 -5.21
CA ASP A 121 21.85 -11.76 -5.78
C ASP A 121 20.66 -11.26 -6.62
N HIS A 122 20.31 -9.97 -6.52
CA HIS A 122 19.26 -9.33 -7.32
C HIS A 122 19.79 -8.35 -8.38
N LYS A 123 21.10 -8.42 -8.71
CA LYS A 123 21.72 -7.46 -9.65
C LYS A 123 21.18 -7.60 -11.08
N ASP A 124 20.90 -8.82 -11.53
CA ASP A 124 20.40 -9.06 -12.89
C ASP A 124 18.95 -8.58 -13.01
N GLU A 125 18.13 -8.81 -12.00
CA GLU A 125 16.78 -8.27 -11.94
C GLU A 125 16.79 -6.74 -11.93
N THR A 126 17.74 -6.13 -11.23
CA THR A 126 17.91 -4.67 -11.20
C THR A 126 18.30 -4.12 -12.58
N ARG A 127 19.23 -4.78 -13.29
CA ARG A 127 19.62 -4.40 -14.66
C ARG A 127 18.42 -4.44 -15.60
N GLU A 128 17.64 -5.52 -15.54
CA GLU A 128 16.42 -5.65 -16.34
C GLU A 128 15.38 -4.60 -15.96
N MET A 129 15.13 -4.35 -14.68
CA MET A 129 14.20 -3.30 -14.23
C MET A 129 14.57 -1.95 -14.86
N LEU A 130 15.85 -1.58 -14.78
CA LEU A 130 16.37 -0.36 -15.41
C LEU A 130 16.18 -0.38 -16.92
N TYR A 131 16.48 -1.49 -17.60
CA TYR A 131 16.27 -1.61 -19.04
C TYR A 131 14.82 -1.26 -19.43
N TYR A 132 13.83 -1.84 -18.76
CA TYR A 132 12.40 -1.57 -19.05
C TYR A 132 11.97 -0.16 -18.68
N ILE A 133 12.44 0.39 -17.55
CA ILE A 133 12.18 1.80 -17.19
C ILE A 133 12.73 2.72 -18.28
N ARG A 134 13.95 2.48 -18.73
CA ARG A 134 14.66 3.34 -19.70
C ARG A 134 14.07 3.27 -21.11
N GLN A 135 13.30 2.22 -21.47
CA GLN A 135 12.55 2.19 -22.74
C GLN A 135 11.50 3.31 -22.82
N PHE A 136 10.84 3.62 -21.70
CA PHE A 136 9.75 4.59 -21.66
C PHE A 136 10.18 5.94 -21.07
N TRP A 137 11.05 5.91 -20.05
CA TRP A 137 11.53 7.10 -19.34
C TRP A 137 13.07 7.08 -19.21
N PRO A 138 13.81 7.41 -20.30
CA PRO A 138 15.28 7.26 -20.37
C PRO A 138 16.05 8.06 -19.32
N LYS A 139 15.46 9.14 -18.78
CA LYS A 139 16.10 10.02 -17.80
C LYS A 139 15.45 10.01 -16.42
N HIS A 140 14.44 9.15 -16.18
CA HIS A 140 13.74 9.12 -14.89
C HIS A 140 14.72 8.85 -13.74
N PRO A 141 14.73 9.65 -12.66
CA PRO A 141 15.64 9.40 -11.56
C PRO A 141 15.31 8.09 -10.85
N VAL A 142 16.34 7.29 -10.58
CA VAL A 142 16.25 6.05 -9.82
C VAL A 142 17.27 6.10 -8.69
N ILE A 143 16.82 5.86 -7.46
CA ILE A 143 17.66 5.74 -6.26
C ILE A 143 17.63 4.27 -5.82
N PHE A 144 18.80 3.66 -5.74
CA PHE A 144 19.00 2.28 -5.34
C PHE A 144 19.65 2.20 -3.96
N TYR A 145 18.99 1.57 -3.01
CA TYR A 145 19.57 1.25 -1.72
C TYR A 145 20.29 -0.10 -1.76
N ASP A 146 21.61 -0.04 -1.58
CA ASP A 146 22.50 -1.19 -1.49
C ASP A 146 22.31 -1.92 -0.15
N LEU A 147 21.77 -3.15 -0.24
CA LEU A 147 21.55 -4.05 0.89
C LEU A 147 22.66 -5.10 1.07
N GLY A 148 23.74 -5.03 0.28
CA GLY A 148 24.82 -6.01 0.26
C GLY A 148 25.32 -6.36 -1.14
N LEU A 149 25.60 -5.36 -1.97
CA LEU A 149 26.22 -5.48 -3.28
C LEU A 149 27.71 -5.80 -3.17
N GLN A 150 28.25 -6.50 -4.17
CA GLN A 150 29.69 -6.62 -4.34
C GLN A 150 30.26 -5.32 -4.91
N ASN A 151 31.51 -4.98 -4.55
CA ASN A 151 32.18 -3.78 -5.07
C ASN A 151 32.14 -3.67 -6.60
N LYS A 152 32.28 -4.80 -7.32
CA LYS A 152 32.18 -4.82 -8.78
C LYS A 152 30.82 -4.32 -9.29
N THR A 153 29.74 -4.76 -8.64
CA THR A 153 28.36 -4.37 -8.99
C THR A 153 28.11 -2.90 -8.64
N ILE A 154 28.63 -2.43 -7.50
CA ILE A 154 28.54 -1.01 -7.10
C ILE A 154 29.21 -0.11 -8.15
N GLU A 155 30.45 -0.44 -8.54
CA GLU A 155 31.20 0.35 -9.51
C GLU A 155 30.53 0.33 -10.89
N GLU A 156 29.93 -0.79 -11.29
CA GLU A 156 29.11 -0.87 -12.50
C GLU A 156 27.86 0.02 -12.39
N PHE A 157 27.08 -0.12 -11.32
CA PHE A 157 25.82 0.61 -11.14
C PHE A 157 26.04 2.12 -11.11
N LYS A 158 27.14 2.59 -10.53
CA LYS A 158 27.52 4.02 -10.56
C LYS A 158 27.75 4.59 -11.96
N THR A 159 27.98 3.74 -12.97
CA THR A 159 28.12 4.19 -14.37
C THR A 159 26.77 4.45 -15.06
N TYR A 160 25.66 3.99 -14.47
CA TYR A 160 24.34 4.12 -15.09
C TYR A 160 23.78 5.53 -14.94
N CYS A 161 23.20 6.06 -16.03
CA CYS A 161 22.65 7.40 -16.06
C CYS A 161 21.42 7.53 -15.14
N ASN A 162 21.41 8.60 -14.33
CA ASN A 162 20.35 8.93 -13.38
C ASN A 162 20.01 7.75 -12.45
N PHE A 163 21.05 7.03 -12.01
CA PHE A 163 20.97 5.92 -11.07
C PHE A 163 21.88 6.19 -9.87
N ASP A 164 21.29 6.60 -8.76
CA ASP A 164 21.99 6.98 -7.53
C ASP A 164 22.05 5.77 -6.58
N VAL A 165 23.24 5.25 -6.33
CA VAL A 165 23.47 4.09 -5.46
C VAL A 165 23.83 4.56 -4.06
N ARG A 166 22.96 4.27 -3.08
CA ARG A 166 23.11 4.66 -1.67
C ARG A 166 23.29 3.42 -0.80
N LYS A 167 24.26 3.42 0.11
CA LYS A 167 24.40 2.35 1.09
C LYS A 167 23.24 2.38 2.09
N PHE A 168 22.58 1.25 2.32
CA PHE A 168 21.59 1.15 3.40
C PHE A 168 22.31 1.07 4.77
N PRO A 169 21.96 1.92 5.75
CA PRO A 169 22.70 2.04 7.00
C PRO A 169 22.26 0.99 8.02
N PHE A 170 22.53 -0.29 7.77
CA PHE A 170 22.16 -1.39 8.68
C PHE A 170 22.65 -1.20 10.11
N GLU A 171 23.77 -0.51 10.31
CA GLU A 171 24.35 -0.19 11.60
C GLU A 171 23.46 0.70 12.50
N LYS A 172 22.52 1.45 11.92
CA LYS A 172 21.55 2.26 12.67
C LYS A 172 20.40 1.43 13.24
N PHE A 173 20.20 0.21 12.76
CA PHE A 173 19.00 -0.58 13.03
C PHE A 173 19.32 -1.83 13.86
N PRO A 174 18.31 -2.42 14.51
CA PRO A 174 18.48 -3.70 15.19
C PRO A 174 19.05 -4.77 14.25
N SER A 175 19.88 -5.66 14.80
CA SER A 175 20.68 -6.60 14.00
C SER A 175 19.83 -7.53 13.12
N TYR A 176 18.60 -7.86 13.53
CA TYR A 176 17.67 -8.68 12.75
C TYR A 176 17.18 -8.01 11.46
N VAL A 177 17.29 -6.68 11.31
CA VAL A 177 16.98 -5.99 10.03
C VAL A 177 17.90 -6.45 8.90
N LYS A 178 19.09 -6.98 9.22
CA LYS A 178 20.01 -7.59 8.23
C LYS A 178 19.47 -8.89 7.63
N ASN A 179 18.45 -9.51 8.22
CA ASN A 179 17.77 -10.65 7.61
C ASN A 179 16.87 -10.16 6.47
N LEU A 180 17.41 -10.09 5.26
CA LEU A 180 16.71 -9.54 4.09
C LEU A 180 15.40 -10.26 3.75
N ARG A 181 15.25 -11.52 4.19
CA ARG A 181 14.06 -12.34 3.95
C ARG A 181 12.84 -11.95 4.80
N GLU A 182 13.05 -11.14 5.84
CA GLU A 182 11.98 -10.58 6.66
C GLU A 182 11.47 -9.24 6.13
N TYR A 183 12.10 -8.71 5.08
CA TYR A 183 11.71 -7.47 4.38
C TYR A 183 11.59 -6.21 5.26
N ARG A 184 12.06 -6.25 6.52
CA ARG A 184 12.06 -5.10 7.46
C ARG A 184 12.73 -3.86 6.90
N TRP A 185 13.74 -4.04 6.05
CA TRP A 185 14.45 -2.96 5.39
C TRP A 185 13.55 -2.14 4.43
N LYS A 186 12.45 -2.70 3.92
CA LYS A 186 11.58 -2.06 2.92
C LYS A 186 10.92 -0.78 3.43
N PRO A 187 10.15 -0.79 4.55
CA PRO A 187 9.63 0.45 5.13
C PRO A 187 10.72 1.43 5.55
N LEU A 188 11.88 0.94 5.97
CA LEU A 188 13.01 1.80 6.37
C LEU A 188 13.60 2.54 5.17
N VAL A 189 13.77 1.86 4.03
CA VAL A 189 14.17 2.48 2.75
C VAL A 189 13.15 3.53 2.32
N ILE A 190 11.86 3.20 2.40
CA ILE A 190 10.78 4.13 2.05
C ILE A 190 10.82 5.36 2.96
N ALA A 191 10.99 5.19 4.28
CA ALA A 191 11.09 6.29 5.24
C ALA A 191 12.31 7.18 4.99
N LEU A 192 13.48 6.57 4.75
CA LEU A 192 14.70 7.31 4.41
C LEU A 192 14.55 8.12 3.11
N ALA A 193 13.85 7.58 2.10
CA ALA A 193 13.59 8.29 0.87
C ALA A 193 12.56 9.41 1.07
N MET A 194 11.47 9.14 1.79
CA MET A 194 10.40 10.10 2.05
C MET A 194 10.83 11.25 2.94
N LYS A 195 11.91 11.12 3.71
CA LYS A 195 12.48 12.23 4.51
C LYS A 195 12.71 13.49 3.65
N ASP A 196 13.32 13.33 2.48
CA ASP A 196 13.70 14.44 1.60
C ASP A 196 12.76 14.59 0.39
N LEU A 197 11.93 13.58 0.12
CA LEU A 197 11.10 13.50 -1.09
C LEU A 197 9.61 13.64 -0.74
N LYS A 198 8.91 14.46 -1.51
CA LYS A 198 7.46 14.68 -1.35
C LYS A 198 6.62 13.61 -2.06
N SER A 199 7.24 12.79 -2.90
CA SER A 199 6.60 11.66 -3.57
C SER A 199 7.64 10.67 -4.07
N ILE A 200 7.32 9.38 -4.01
CA ILE A 200 8.19 8.32 -4.53
C ILE A 200 7.40 7.23 -5.26
N TRP A 201 8.08 6.56 -6.19
CA TRP A 201 7.72 5.23 -6.63
C TRP A 201 8.58 4.23 -5.87
N TYR A 202 8.03 3.38 -5.02
CA TYR A 202 8.79 2.22 -4.53
C TYR A 202 8.55 1.02 -5.45
N MET A 203 9.62 0.37 -5.87
CA MET A 203 9.58 -0.78 -6.77
C MET A 203 10.60 -1.82 -6.30
N ASP A 204 10.16 -3.07 -6.13
CA ASP A 204 11.07 -4.20 -6.03
C ASP A 204 11.82 -4.36 -7.36
N SER A 205 13.07 -4.85 -7.29
CA SER A 205 13.92 -5.07 -8.46
C SER A 205 13.32 -6.04 -9.49
N SER A 206 12.29 -6.80 -9.14
CA SER A 206 11.56 -7.73 -10.02
C SER A 206 10.41 -7.09 -10.80
N ILE A 207 10.04 -5.84 -10.51
CA ILE A 207 8.95 -5.15 -11.21
C ILE A 207 9.38 -4.73 -12.61
N ARG A 208 8.47 -4.82 -13.59
CA ARG A 208 8.72 -4.46 -14.98
C ARG A 208 7.59 -3.58 -15.51
N TRP A 209 7.93 -2.42 -16.05
CA TRP A 209 6.99 -1.62 -16.83
C TRP A 209 6.93 -2.14 -18.26
N LEU A 210 5.76 -2.64 -18.67
CA LEU A 210 5.54 -3.11 -20.05
C LEU A 210 4.86 -2.06 -20.93
N LYS A 211 4.36 -0.97 -20.33
CA LYS A 211 3.66 0.14 -20.99
C LYS A 211 3.95 1.45 -20.26
N PRO A 212 3.95 2.60 -20.95
CA PRO A 212 4.20 3.91 -20.34
C PRO A 212 2.93 4.43 -19.64
N GLN A 213 2.58 3.89 -18.47
CA GLN A 213 1.33 4.19 -17.77
C GLN A 213 1.51 4.89 -16.41
N MET A 214 2.67 5.51 -16.16
CA MET A 214 2.94 6.19 -14.89
C MET A 214 1.93 7.32 -14.61
N ASP A 215 1.56 8.10 -15.63
CA ASP A 215 0.56 9.18 -15.52
C ASP A 215 -0.80 8.70 -15.02
N ARG A 216 -1.23 7.51 -15.46
CA ARG A 216 -2.50 6.93 -15.00
C ARG A 216 -2.57 6.80 -13.48
N TYR A 217 -1.46 6.49 -12.83
CA TYR A 217 -1.41 6.35 -11.38
C TYR A 217 -1.23 7.69 -10.68
N TYR A 218 -0.49 8.63 -11.28
CA TYR A 218 -0.50 10.01 -10.81
C TYR A 218 -1.90 10.61 -10.82
N ASP A 219 -2.69 10.34 -11.85
CA ASP A 219 -4.07 10.82 -11.95
C ASP A 219 -4.97 10.30 -10.81
N MET A 220 -4.68 9.11 -10.26
CA MET A 220 -5.38 8.57 -9.09
C MET A 220 -5.16 9.41 -7.82
N LEU A 221 -4.04 10.14 -7.73
CA LEU A 221 -3.72 11.02 -6.62
C LEU A 221 -4.08 12.48 -6.94
N ARG A 222 -3.72 12.98 -8.13
CA ARG A 222 -3.95 14.36 -8.57
C ARG A 222 -5.42 14.73 -8.64
N CYS A 223 -6.32 13.77 -8.86
CA CYS A 223 -7.74 14.07 -8.97
C CYS A 223 -8.36 14.59 -7.66
N LYS A 224 -7.67 14.50 -6.52
CA LYS A 224 -8.05 15.13 -5.24
C LYS A 224 -8.02 16.68 -5.28
N ARG A 225 -7.20 17.28 -6.16
CA ARG A 225 -7.12 18.73 -6.38
C ARG A 225 -8.37 19.31 -7.04
N SER A 226 -9.06 18.49 -7.85
CA SER A 226 -10.23 18.94 -8.59
C SER A 226 -11.50 18.69 -7.79
N HIS A 227 -11.94 19.71 -7.05
CA HIS A 227 -13.28 19.71 -6.42
C HIS A 227 -14.44 19.54 -7.42
N ASN A 228 -14.17 19.66 -8.73
CA ASN A 228 -15.15 19.69 -9.81
C ASN A 228 -14.88 18.66 -10.92
N MET A 229 -14.35 17.47 -10.61
CA MET A 229 -14.41 16.38 -11.59
C MET A 229 -15.83 15.82 -11.64
N LEU A 230 -16.67 16.45 -12.47
CA LEU A 230 -17.86 15.83 -13.02
C LEU A 230 -17.49 14.42 -13.45
N LEU A 231 -18.19 13.46 -12.85
CA LEU A 231 -18.11 12.01 -13.04
C LEU A 231 -18.25 11.65 -14.53
N THR A 232 -17.21 11.84 -15.33
CA THR A 232 -17.11 11.19 -16.64
C THR A 232 -16.81 9.72 -16.37
N SER A 233 -17.61 8.85 -16.99
CA SER A 233 -17.84 7.43 -16.70
C SER A 233 -16.64 6.47 -16.68
N ASN A 234 -15.40 6.97 -16.73
CA ASN A 234 -14.18 6.18 -16.61
C ASN A 234 -13.51 6.46 -15.25
N PHE A 235 -14.03 5.80 -14.22
CA PHE A 235 -13.65 5.91 -12.82
C PHE A 235 -12.11 5.97 -12.58
N THR A 236 -11.60 7.15 -12.20
CA THR A 236 -10.53 7.28 -11.21
C THR A 236 -11.23 7.56 -9.90
N ALA A 237 -11.36 6.56 -9.02
CA ALA A 237 -11.91 6.81 -7.70
C ALA A 237 -10.93 7.73 -6.95
N CYS A 238 -11.27 9.00 -6.74
CA CYS A 238 -10.40 9.97 -6.04
C CYS A 238 -10.33 9.77 -4.54
N ASN A 239 -10.93 8.69 -4.04
CA ASN A 239 -10.91 8.26 -2.64
C ASN A 239 -9.81 7.21 -2.38
N LYS A 240 -8.84 7.04 -3.28
CA LYS A 240 -7.71 6.13 -3.07
C LYS A 240 -6.76 6.70 -2.02
N SER A 241 -6.09 5.77 -1.32
CA SER A 241 -5.02 6.10 -0.37
C SER A 241 -3.89 6.82 -1.09
N ASP A 242 -3.27 7.78 -0.40
CA ASP A 242 -2.06 8.48 -0.84
C ASP A 242 -0.81 7.61 -0.76
N TYR A 243 -0.93 6.47 -0.06
CA TYR A 243 -0.01 5.36 -0.13
C TYR A 243 -0.63 4.29 -1.04
N LEU A 244 -0.42 4.42 -2.35
CA LEU A 244 -1.08 3.59 -3.36
C LEU A 244 -0.27 2.31 -3.64
N LEU A 245 -0.79 1.16 -3.21
CA LEU A 245 -0.24 -0.16 -3.56
C LEU A 245 -0.83 -0.66 -4.88
N LEU A 246 -0.02 -1.28 -5.74
CA LEU A 246 -0.38 -1.49 -7.16
C LEU A 246 -0.34 -2.94 -7.66
N SER A 247 0.10 -3.90 -6.83
CA SER A 247 0.22 -5.32 -7.24
C SER A 247 -0.60 -6.24 -6.34
N SER A 248 -1.50 -7.04 -6.89
CA SER A 248 -2.31 -8.00 -6.11
C SER A 248 -1.57 -9.33 -5.90
N SER A 249 -1.68 -9.94 -4.71
CA SER A 249 -0.99 -11.19 -4.36
C SER A 249 -1.85 -12.46 -4.49
N TYR A 250 -3.13 -12.34 -4.85
CA TYR A 250 -4.10 -13.43 -4.97
C TYR A 250 -4.33 -14.28 -3.67
N HIS A 251 -4.06 -13.72 -2.49
CA HIS A 251 -4.39 -14.28 -1.17
C HIS A 251 -4.90 -13.19 -0.21
N GLY A 252 -5.59 -13.56 0.88
CA GLY A 252 -6.15 -12.62 1.84
C GLY A 252 -5.12 -12.00 2.80
N ILE A 253 -5.48 -10.87 3.41
CA ILE A 253 -4.63 -10.17 4.40
C ILE A 253 -4.51 -10.98 5.67
N TYR A 254 -5.66 -11.47 6.14
CA TYR A 254 -5.75 -12.31 7.34
C TYR A 254 -4.75 -13.47 7.27
N THR A 255 -4.82 -14.32 6.25
CA THR A 255 -4.02 -15.55 6.11
C THR A 255 -2.52 -15.33 5.96
N ALA A 256 -2.11 -14.16 5.47
CA ALA A 256 -0.72 -13.85 5.17
C ALA A 256 0.02 -13.08 6.27
N THR A 257 -0.66 -12.80 7.39
CA THR A 257 -0.13 -11.96 8.47
C THR A 257 -0.26 -12.69 9.80
N ASN A 258 0.87 -13.04 10.42
CA ASN A 258 0.91 -13.78 11.67
C ASN A 258 0.08 -13.09 12.77
N LEU A 259 -0.61 -13.87 13.62
CA LEU A 259 -1.49 -13.33 14.65
C LEU A 259 -0.79 -12.34 15.61
N LYS A 260 0.49 -12.56 15.92
CA LYS A 260 1.26 -11.66 16.78
C LYS A 260 1.43 -10.26 16.20
N THR A 261 1.43 -10.10 14.88
CA THR A 261 1.46 -8.78 14.25
C THR A 261 0.22 -7.96 14.64
N TYR A 262 -0.94 -8.60 14.80
CA TYR A 262 -2.17 -7.92 15.23
C TYR A 262 -2.20 -7.58 16.72
N GLU A 263 -1.26 -8.08 17.54
CA GLU A 263 -1.08 -7.59 18.90
C GLU A 263 -0.56 -6.15 18.90
N PHE A 264 0.26 -5.78 17.90
CA PHE A 264 0.76 -4.42 17.70
C PHE A 264 -0.14 -3.58 16.81
N LEU A 265 -0.72 -4.19 15.76
CA LEU A 265 -1.56 -3.53 14.77
C LEU A 265 -2.97 -4.17 14.74
N PRO A 266 -3.76 -4.06 15.83
CA PRO A 266 -5.06 -4.68 15.89
C PRO A 266 -6.01 -4.14 14.83
N THR A 267 -6.94 -4.99 14.40
CA THR A 267 -7.86 -4.68 13.31
C THR A 267 -9.12 -5.54 13.38
N ASP A 268 -10.06 -5.28 12.47
CA ASP A 268 -11.28 -6.04 12.32
C ASP A 268 -11.01 -7.25 11.42
N PHE A 269 -10.91 -8.43 12.05
CA PHE A 269 -10.69 -9.69 11.34
C PHE A 269 -11.79 -10.04 10.34
N ALA A 270 -13.03 -9.61 10.54
CA ALA A 270 -14.09 -9.85 9.57
C ALA A 270 -13.83 -9.05 8.29
N ARG A 271 -13.33 -7.80 8.42
CA ARG A 271 -12.97 -6.96 7.28
C ARG A 271 -11.77 -7.49 6.52
N ILE A 272 -10.69 -7.87 7.20
CA ILE A 272 -9.43 -8.26 6.52
C ILE A 272 -9.44 -9.70 5.96
N LYS A 273 -10.50 -10.48 6.22
CA LYS A 273 -10.75 -11.80 5.59
C LYS A 273 -11.39 -11.70 4.21
N ILE A 274 -11.86 -10.52 3.81
CA ILE A 274 -12.54 -10.30 2.51
C ILE A 274 -11.56 -9.90 1.40
N PRO A 275 -10.70 -8.87 1.57
CA PRO A 275 -9.89 -8.36 0.49
C PRO A 275 -8.67 -9.24 0.21
N THR A 276 -8.23 -9.20 -1.04
CA THR A 276 -6.91 -9.69 -1.44
C THR A 276 -5.83 -8.71 -0.96
N VAL A 277 -4.70 -9.24 -0.50
CA VAL A 277 -3.50 -8.44 -0.22
C VAL A 277 -3.06 -7.75 -1.50
N ILE A 278 -2.78 -6.46 -1.37
CA ILE A 278 -2.02 -5.71 -2.35
C ILE A 278 -0.59 -5.63 -1.80
N GLN A 279 0.37 -6.13 -2.57
CA GLN A 279 1.78 -6.25 -2.19
C GLN A 279 2.45 -4.88 -2.13
N ALA A 280 3.36 -4.73 -1.17
CA ALA A 280 4.19 -3.54 -1.00
C ALA A 280 5.35 -3.42 -2.00
N GLY A 281 5.50 -4.39 -2.92
CA GLY A 281 6.59 -4.40 -3.91
C GLY A 281 6.46 -3.39 -5.04
N PHE A 282 5.29 -2.74 -5.17
CA PHE A 282 5.08 -1.71 -6.18
C PHE A 282 4.07 -0.68 -5.66
N SER A 283 4.55 0.53 -5.36
CA SER A 283 3.71 1.59 -4.81
C SER A 283 4.09 2.97 -5.31
N LEU A 284 3.09 3.84 -5.40
CA LEU A 284 3.24 5.29 -5.53
C LEU A 284 2.84 5.91 -4.18
N VAL A 285 3.73 6.68 -3.58
CA VAL A 285 3.49 7.28 -2.27
C VAL A 285 3.66 8.79 -2.39
N ALA A 286 2.64 9.53 -1.98
CA ALA A 286 2.72 10.98 -1.76
C ALA A 286 2.98 11.24 -0.27
N ARG A 287 3.76 12.28 0.06
CA ARG A 287 4.08 12.66 1.45
C ARG A 287 2.92 13.42 2.10
N THR A 288 1.71 12.84 2.11
CA THR A 288 0.56 13.42 2.82
C THR A 288 0.58 12.98 4.29
N LYS A 289 -0.19 13.67 5.14
CA LYS A 289 -0.30 13.31 6.56
C LYS A 289 -0.74 11.86 6.75
N ASP A 290 -1.76 11.42 5.99
CA ASP A 290 -2.29 10.06 6.06
C ASP A 290 -1.28 9.00 5.61
N ALA A 291 -0.56 9.27 4.52
CA ALA A 291 0.46 8.35 4.02
C ALA A 291 1.65 8.23 4.99
N MET A 292 2.07 9.35 5.60
CA MET A 292 3.17 9.35 6.56
C MET A 292 2.77 8.76 7.91
N ASP A 293 1.53 8.93 8.36
CA ASP A 293 1.02 8.21 9.52
C ASP A 293 0.99 6.69 9.28
N THR A 294 0.54 6.25 8.10
CA THR A 294 0.64 4.83 7.70
C THR A 294 2.09 4.34 7.71
N LEU A 295 3.01 5.13 7.16
CA LEU A 295 4.43 4.78 7.11
C LEU A 295 5.07 4.72 8.50
N LYS A 296 4.67 5.58 9.45
CA LYS A 296 5.11 5.55 10.85
C LYS A 296 4.85 4.17 11.46
N TRP A 297 3.64 3.65 11.35
CA TRP A 297 3.28 2.33 11.90
C TRP A 297 4.00 1.19 11.16
N TYR A 298 4.18 1.32 9.85
CA TYR A 298 4.93 0.35 9.06
C TYR A 298 6.41 0.29 9.46
N VAL A 299 7.03 1.45 9.73
CA VAL A 299 8.40 1.58 10.25
C VAL A 299 8.52 1.02 11.66
N LEU A 300 7.62 1.41 12.58
CA LEU A 300 7.61 0.89 13.94
C LEU A 300 7.51 -0.64 13.96
N CYS A 301 6.64 -1.22 13.12
CA CYS A 301 6.51 -2.67 13.02
C CYS A 301 7.77 -3.35 12.47
N ALA A 302 8.50 -2.70 11.55
CA ALA A 302 9.77 -3.23 11.04
C ALA A 302 10.89 -3.19 12.09
N LEU A 303 10.92 -2.11 12.89
CA LEU A 303 11.88 -1.93 13.97
C LEU A 303 11.58 -2.82 15.17
N GLU A 304 10.32 -3.18 15.41
CA GLU A 304 9.94 -4.08 16.52
C GLU A 304 10.11 -5.55 16.15
N GLU A 305 10.90 -6.28 16.95
CA GLU A 305 11.30 -7.66 16.62
C GLU A 305 10.08 -8.58 16.44
N GLU A 306 9.09 -8.48 17.31
CA GLU A 306 7.92 -9.36 17.30
C GLU A 306 6.76 -8.86 16.42
N CYS A 307 6.85 -7.67 15.80
CA CYS A 307 5.73 -7.16 14.99
C CYS A 307 5.75 -7.68 13.54
N MET A 308 6.81 -7.36 12.77
CA MET A 308 6.86 -7.72 11.35
C MET A 308 7.12 -9.22 11.17
N ALA A 309 8.24 -9.76 11.62
CA ALA A 309 8.50 -11.20 11.52
C ALA A 309 8.56 -11.83 12.92
N PRO A 310 7.41 -12.02 13.61
CA PRO A 310 7.37 -12.60 14.94
C PRO A 310 8.03 -13.97 14.99
N LYS A 311 8.50 -14.36 16.17
CA LYS A 311 9.08 -15.69 16.36
C LYS A 311 8.10 -16.78 15.93
N ASN A 312 8.61 -17.76 15.17
CA ASN A 312 7.87 -18.86 14.53
C ASN A 312 7.00 -18.47 13.31
N SER A 313 7.07 -17.22 12.83
CA SER A 313 6.50 -16.88 11.53
C SER A 313 7.26 -17.61 10.42
N SER A 314 6.53 -18.04 9.38
CA SER A 314 7.13 -18.64 8.19
C SER A 314 7.06 -17.68 7.01
N ILE A 315 8.15 -17.50 6.28
CA ILE A 315 8.19 -16.72 5.03
C ILE A 315 7.32 -17.39 3.94
N PRO A 316 7.39 -18.71 3.71
CA PRO A 316 6.50 -19.36 2.75
C PRO A 316 5.10 -19.52 3.36
N CYS A 317 4.17 -18.69 2.93
CA CYS A 317 2.76 -18.92 3.17
C CYS A 317 2.25 -20.13 2.39
N LYS A 318 1.78 -21.16 3.11
CA LYS A 318 1.10 -22.31 2.52
C LYS A 318 -0.40 -22.13 2.67
N PHE A 319 -1.01 -21.55 1.64
CA PHE A 319 -2.45 -21.41 1.60
C PHE A 319 -3.08 -22.76 1.23
N GLY A 320 -4.05 -23.21 2.02
CA GLY A 320 -4.84 -24.40 1.71
C GLY A 320 -5.84 -24.12 0.60
N LYS A 321 -6.98 -24.83 0.61
CA LYS A 321 -8.10 -24.52 -0.31
C LYS A 321 -8.65 -23.12 -0.08
N ASP A 322 -8.63 -22.66 1.17
CA ASP A 322 -9.04 -21.31 1.56
C ASP A 322 -7.80 -20.39 1.65
N LYS A 323 -7.73 -19.41 0.75
CA LYS A 323 -6.63 -18.44 0.70
C LYS A 323 -6.91 -17.18 1.51
N TYR A 324 -8.10 -17.05 2.11
CA TYR A 324 -8.61 -15.82 2.72
C TYR A 324 -8.94 -15.97 4.20
N GLN A 325 -9.30 -17.17 4.66
CA GLN A 325 -9.70 -17.41 6.05
C GLN A 325 -8.90 -18.50 6.77
N ALA A 326 -7.93 -19.13 6.09
CA ALA A 326 -7.02 -20.07 6.74
C ALA A 326 -6.29 -19.44 7.94
N GLU A 327 -5.93 -20.28 8.91
CA GLU A 327 -5.22 -19.82 10.10
C GLU A 327 -3.89 -19.15 9.72
N PRO A 328 -3.59 -17.94 10.25
CA PRO A 328 -2.49 -17.16 9.73
C PRO A 328 -1.19 -17.45 10.49
N ILE A 329 -0.47 -18.43 9.95
CA ILE A 329 0.79 -18.95 10.52
C ILE A 329 2.05 -18.40 9.83
N CYS A 330 1.89 -17.61 8.77
CA CYS A 330 2.99 -17.05 8.00
C CYS A 330 3.03 -15.51 8.10
N HIS A 331 4.14 -14.92 7.68
CA HIS A 331 4.24 -13.49 7.47
C HIS A 331 4.90 -13.23 6.13
N ARG A 332 4.29 -12.39 5.29
CA ARG A 332 4.70 -12.19 3.89
C ARG A 332 4.83 -10.74 3.47
#